data_AF-T2GJC6-F1
#
_entry.id   AF-T2GJC6-F1
#
_cell.length_a   1.000
_cell.length_b   1.000
_cell.length_c   1.000
_cell.angle_alpha   90.00
_cell.angle_beta   90.00
_cell.angle_gamma   90.00
#
_symmetry.space_group_name_H-M   'P 1'
#
loop_
_entity.id
_entity.type
_entity.pdbx_description
1 polymer ?
#
loop_
_entity_poly.entity_id
_entity_poly.type
_entity_poly.pdbx_seq_one_letter_code
_entity_poly.pdbx_strand_id
1 'polypeptide(L)'
;MKLNLRGVNRYAAAIITDNILKNGVQNLQLILKEDSEEVRRVAEKHHMEYSPRETEKGMVVNISPQGIEEIDVTGETCPGPIIIVGDRLSSMEPGMRIKIKSENSDVIDDLALSAPEMKAEVIEKSSSHLILEKTDVSREREFTGKDKVLVVQSNGTGNAERAYATFIFSKAALSMGKDVTIFLLMDGVSIARKGSAAAVKHPAFPRLDELMAEVIEMGVKIYVCEMSAQFRGLREDNMVEGCKIAGAATFITLLSDPSYSVVNF
;
A
#
# COMPACT_ATOMS: atom_id res chain seq x y z
N MET A 1 24.44 14.88 -19.37
CA MET A 1 25.60 14.35 -20.13
C MET A 1 25.15 14.05 -21.56
N LYS A 2 26.01 14.25 -22.57
CA LYS A 2 25.71 13.90 -23.96
C LYS A 2 26.80 13.01 -24.53
N LEU A 3 26.42 11.90 -25.16
CA LEU A 3 27.33 10.96 -25.79
C LEU A 3 26.92 10.66 -27.23
N ASN A 4 27.90 10.58 -28.13
CA ASN A 4 27.68 10.10 -29.48
C ASN A 4 28.16 8.65 -29.58
N LEU A 5 27.23 7.74 -29.81
CA LEU A 5 27.43 6.29 -29.89
C LEU A 5 26.99 5.73 -31.26
N ARG A 6 26.87 6.59 -32.29
CA ARG A 6 26.37 6.20 -33.62
C ARG A 6 27.20 5.11 -34.32
N GLY A 7 28.49 5.02 -34.00
CA GLY A 7 29.39 3.97 -34.51
C GLY A 7 29.54 2.74 -33.59
N VAL A 8 28.86 2.74 -32.44
CA VAL A 8 28.95 1.69 -31.43
C VAL A 8 27.79 0.72 -31.62
N ASN A 9 28.06 -0.58 -31.55
CA ASN A 9 26.98 -1.57 -31.65
C ASN A 9 26.03 -1.47 -30.44
N ARG A 10 24.79 -1.94 -30.62
CA ARG A 10 23.71 -1.82 -29.62
C ARG A 10 24.05 -2.43 -28.24
N TYR A 11 24.76 -3.56 -28.20
CA TYR A 11 25.15 -4.20 -26.94
C TYR A 11 26.22 -3.40 -26.19
N ALA A 12 27.23 -2.90 -26.90
CA ALA A 12 28.25 -2.04 -26.32
C ALA A 12 27.66 -0.69 -25.86
N ALA A 13 26.71 -0.12 -26.61
CA ALA A 13 25.99 1.07 -26.20
C ALA A 13 25.19 0.85 -24.91
N ALA A 14 24.54 -0.32 -24.76
CA ALA A 14 23.83 -0.70 -23.54
C ALA A 14 24.79 -0.82 -22.33
N ILE A 15 25.94 -1.48 -22.49
CA ILE A 15 26.95 -1.60 -21.41
C ILE A 15 27.49 -0.22 -20.98
N ILE A 16 27.79 0.65 -21.95
CA ILE A 16 28.25 2.02 -21.67
C ILE A 16 27.16 2.79 -20.91
N THR A 17 25.91 2.69 -21.35
CA THR A 17 24.77 3.31 -20.68
C THR A 17 24.63 2.79 -19.25
N ASP A 18 24.67 1.48 -19.03
CA ASP A 18 24.54 0.85 -17.71
C ASP A 18 25.63 1.37 -16.76
N ASN A 19 26.87 1.49 -17.23
CA ASN A 19 27.96 2.04 -16.44
C ASN A 19 27.78 3.53 -16.14
N ILE A 20 27.30 4.33 -17.09
CA ILE A 20 27.06 5.76 -16.87
C ILE A 20 25.96 5.95 -15.80
N LEU A 21 24.86 5.19 -15.91
CA LEU A 21 23.75 5.29 -14.96
C LEU A 21 24.14 4.79 -13.57
N LYS A 22 24.94 3.70 -13.46
CA LYS A 22 25.53 3.25 -12.18
C LYS A 22 26.38 4.31 -11.47
N ASN A 23 26.96 5.25 -12.22
CA ASN A 23 27.74 6.35 -11.67
C ASN A 23 26.88 7.58 -11.33
N GLY A 24 25.55 7.46 -11.31
CA GLY A 24 24.63 8.49 -10.82
C GLY A 24 24.28 9.59 -11.83
N VAL A 25 24.57 9.40 -13.13
CA VAL A 25 24.18 10.36 -14.16
C VAL A 25 22.67 10.27 -14.41
N GLN A 26 21.93 11.27 -13.94
CA GLN A 26 20.48 11.30 -14.05
C GLN A 26 19.97 11.73 -15.43
N ASN A 27 20.67 12.64 -16.12
CA ASN A 27 20.24 13.17 -17.42
C ASN A 27 21.27 12.83 -18.49
N LEU A 28 20.95 11.88 -19.37
CA LEU A 28 21.84 11.36 -20.41
C LEU A 28 21.18 11.47 -21.78
N GLN A 29 21.85 12.12 -22.73
CA GLN A 29 21.46 12.15 -24.14
C GLN A 29 22.42 11.30 -24.95
N LEU A 30 21.91 10.28 -25.63
CA LEU A 30 22.67 9.42 -26.53
C LEU A 30 22.31 9.73 -27.98
N ILE A 31 23.30 9.70 -28.86
CA ILE A 31 23.08 9.68 -30.31
C ILE A 31 23.44 8.28 -30.81
N LEU A 32 22.44 7.52 -31.23
CA LEU A 32 22.55 6.16 -31.74
C LEU A 32 22.39 6.13 -33.27
N LYS A 33 22.75 5.01 -33.88
CA LYS A 33 22.50 4.76 -35.30
C LYS A 33 21.00 4.60 -35.58
N GLU A 34 20.31 3.88 -34.72
CA GLU A 34 18.89 3.52 -34.77
C GLU A 34 18.37 3.32 -33.33
N ASP A 35 17.05 3.17 -33.16
CA ASP A 35 16.46 2.85 -31.85
C ASP A 35 17.02 1.52 -31.31
N SER A 36 17.19 1.39 -29.99
CA SER A 36 17.81 0.22 -29.38
C SER A 36 17.06 -0.25 -28.15
N GLU A 37 16.44 -1.42 -28.30
CA GLU A 37 15.81 -2.18 -27.22
C GLU A 37 16.79 -2.53 -26.10
N GLU A 38 18.07 -2.77 -26.41
CA GLU A 38 19.08 -3.06 -25.38
C GLU A 38 19.36 -1.85 -24.49
N VAL A 39 19.43 -0.65 -25.07
CA VAL A 39 19.60 0.60 -24.30
C VAL A 39 18.32 0.93 -23.54
N ARG A 40 17.14 0.68 -24.13
CA ARG A 40 15.84 0.82 -23.45
C ARG A 40 15.76 -0.05 -22.20
N ARG A 41 16.10 -1.34 -22.30
CA ARG A 41 16.15 -2.26 -21.15
C ARG A 41 17.11 -1.81 -20.06
N VAL A 42 18.21 -1.15 -20.43
CA VAL A 42 19.13 -0.57 -19.45
C VAL A 42 18.51 0.65 -18.77
N ALA A 43 17.86 1.55 -19.50
CA ALA A 43 17.13 2.68 -18.91
C ALA A 43 16.04 2.19 -17.94
N GLU A 44 15.24 1.19 -18.35
CA GLU A 44 14.20 0.55 -17.53
C GLU A 44 14.79 -0.12 -16.29
N LYS A 45 15.90 -0.85 -16.42
CA LYS A 45 16.64 -1.44 -15.30
C LYS A 45 17.11 -0.39 -14.27
N HIS A 46 17.34 0.84 -14.71
CA HIS A 46 17.72 1.98 -13.86
C HIS A 46 16.54 2.90 -13.55
N HIS A 47 15.30 2.49 -13.86
CA HIS A 47 14.06 3.24 -13.61
C HIS A 47 14.07 4.65 -14.22
N MET A 48 14.68 4.77 -15.39
CA MET A 48 14.77 6.03 -16.13
C MET A 48 13.85 6.01 -17.35
N GLU A 49 13.26 7.15 -17.66
CA GLU A 49 12.43 7.35 -18.84
C GLU A 49 13.30 7.30 -20.10
N TYR A 50 12.91 6.48 -21.08
CA TYR A 50 13.59 6.35 -22.37
C TYR A 50 12.77 7.06 -23.46
N SER A 51 13.29 8.17 -23.97
CA SER A 51 12.63 9.02 -24.96
C SER A 51 13.41 9.09 -26.28
N PRO A 52 13.11 8.23 -27.28
CA PRO A 52 13.75 8.25 -28.58
C PRO A 52 13.14 9.31 -29.50
N ARG A 53 13.99 9.97 -30.30
CA ARG A 53 13.59 10.94 -31.32
C ARG A 53 14.52 10.88 -32.51
N GLU A 54 13.95 10.66 -33.69
CA GLU A 54 14.71 10.68 -34.94
C GLU A 54 15.08 12.12 -35.34
N THR A 55 16.34 12.32 -35.75
CA THR A 55 16.86 13.62 -36.19
C THR A 55 17.80 13.43 -37.38
N GLU A 56 18.14 14.52 -38.09
CA GLU A 56 19.16 14.51 -39.17
C GLU A 56 20.52 13.96 -38.72
N LYS A 57 20.82 14.02 -37.41
CA LYS A 57 22.09 13.55 -36.83
C LYS A 57 22.05 12.07 -36.39
N GLY A 58 20.94 11.39 -36.58
CA GLY A 58 20.68 10.01 -36.15
C GLY A 58 19.58 9.93 -35.09
N MET A 59 19.43 8.75 -34.47
CA MET A 59 18.48 8.53 -33.38
C MET A 59 18.99 9.19 -32.10
N VAL A 60 18.31 10.22 -31.61
CA VAL A 60 18.63 10.87 -30.33
C VAL A 60 17.75 10.30 -29.25
N VAL A 61 18.36 9.73 -28.21
CA VAL A 61 17.66 9.16 -27.06
C VAL A 61 17.96 10.02 -25.85
N ASN A 62 16.92 10.53 -25.19
CA ASN A 62 17.05 11.12 -23.88
C ASN A 62 16.69 10.07 -22.82
N ILE A 63 17.55 9.95 -21.82
CA ILE A 63 17.35 9.12 -20.65
C ILE A 63 17.39 10.05 -19.44
N SER A 64 16.27 10.15 -18.72
CA SER A 64 16.08 11.04 -17.57
C SER A 64 15.37 10.30 -16.43
N PRO A 65 15.43 10.77 -15.18
CA PRO A 65 14.62 10.17 -14.13
C PRO A 65 13.15 10.29 -14.53
N GLN A 66 12.36 9.25 -14.27
CA GLN A 66 10.91 9.39 -14.34
C GLN A 66 10.48 10.53 -13.40
N GLY A 67 9.54 11.36 -13.84
CA GLY A 67 9.05 12.48 -13.03
C GLY A 67 8.60 12.03 -11.65
N ILE A 68 8.80 12.87 -10.63
CA ILE A 68 8.28 12.59 -9.29
C ILE A 68 6.80 12.92 -9.29
N GLU A 69 5.96 11.92 -9.04
CA GLU A 69 4.53 12.16 -8.85
C GLU A 69 4.32 12.96 -7.56
N GLU A 70 3.45 13.96 -7.57
CA GLU A 70 3.13 14.74 -6.36
C GLU A 70 1.73 14.44 -5.88
N ILE A 71 1.58 14.20 -4.57
CA ILE A 71 0.30 14.09 -3.88
C ILE A 71 0.28 15.03 -2.67
N ASP A 72 -0.88 15.62 -2.42
CA ASP A 72 -1.11 16.47 -1.24
C ASP A 72 -2.11 15.78 -0.33
N VAL A 73 -1.71 15.52 0.91
CA VAL A 73 -2.55 14.90 1.95
C VAL A 73 -2.91 15.90 3.05
N THR A 74 -2.75 17.20 2.78
CA THR A 74 -3.13 18.26 3.72
C THR A 74 -4.63 18.24 3.98
N GLY A 75 -5.01 18.28 5.26
CA GLY A 75 -6.41 18.27 5.69
C GLY A 75 -7.02 16.88 5.86
N GLU A 76 -6.31 15.83 5.46
CA GLU A 76 -6.73 14.45 5.69
C GLU A 76 -6.65 14.09 7.17
N THR A 77 -7.69 13.41 7.66
CA THR A 77 -7.76 12.93 9.05
C THR A 77 -7.21 11.52 9.16
N CYS A 78 -6.52 11.18 10.25
CA CYS A 78 -6.02 9.82 10.50
C CYS A 78 -7.14 8.76 10.42
N PRO A 79 -6.97 7.66 9.65
CA PRO A 79 -5.76 7.20 8.95
C PRO A 79 -5.71 7.53 7.44
N GLY A 80 -6.41 8.56 6.97
CA GLY A 80 -6.47 8.98 5.56
C GLY A 80 -5.11 9.07 4.85
N PRO A 81 -4.10 9.76 5.41
CA PRO A 81 -2.80 9.89 4.74
C PRO A 81 -2.12 8.55 4.46
N ILE A 82 -2.14 7.59 5.39
CA ILE A 82 -1.47 6.30 5.20
C ILE A 82 -2.21 5.43 4.18
N ILE A 83 -3.54 5.52 4.13
CA ILE A 83 -4.35 4.80 3.13
C ILE A 83 -4.04 5.35 1.75
N ILE A 84 -4.14 6.67 1.57
CA ILE A 84 -3.92 7.34 0.28
C ILE A 84 -2.52 7.02 -0.27
N VAL A 85 -1.49 7.14 0.57
CA VAL A 85 -0.10 6.89 0.16
C VAL A 85 0.15 5.41 -0.08
N GLY A 86 -0.36 4.53 0.78
CA GLY A 86 -0.20 3.07 0.64
C GLY A 86 -0.87 2.53 -0.62
N ASP A 87 -2.12 2.91 -0.87
CA ASP A 87 -2.85 2.56 -2.08
C ASP A 87 -2.11 3.05 -3.33
N ARG A 88 -1.61 4.30 -3.29
CA ARG A 88 -0.88 4.84 -4.44
C ARG A 88 0.41 4.07 -4.70
N LEU A 89 1.21 3.82 -3.66
CA LEU A 89 2.44 3.02 -3.76
C LEU A 89 2.17 1.59 -4.21
N SER A 90 1.01 1.01 -3.89
CA SER A 90 0.64 -0.35 -4.34
C SER A 90 0.45 -0.43 -5.87
N SER A 91 0.06 0.68 -6.50
CA SER A 91 -0.16 0.80 -7.95
C SER A 91 1.09 1.21 -8.74
N MET A 92 2.18 1.57 -8.06
CA MET A 92 3.42 2.07 -8.66
C MET A 92 4.41 0.95 -8.96
N GLU A 93 5.19 1.13 -10.02
CA GLU A 93 6.32 0.25 -10.31
C GLU A 93 7.50 0.55 -9.37
N PRO A 94 8.29 -0.47 -8.98
CA PRO A 94 9.55 -0.29 -8.26
C PRO A 94 10.45 0.75 -8.94
N GLY A 95 11.14 1.56 -8.13
CA GLY A 95 11.99 2.66 -8.57
C GLY A 95 11.25 3.97 -8.88
N MET A 96 9.91 3.94 -9.03
CA MET A 96 9.13 5.17 -9.14
C MET A 96 9.13 5.95 -7.82
N ARG A 97 9.07 7.28 -7.92
CA ARG A 97 9.07 8.18 -6.76
C ARG A 97 7.78 8.97 -6.64
N ILE A 98 7.32 9.12 -5.41
CA ILE A 98 6.21 9.99 -5.05
C ILE A 98 6.65 11.00 -4.00
N LYS A 99 6.28 12.26 -4.19
CA LYS A 99 6.45 13.34 -3.25
C LYS A 99 5.10 13.65 -2.61
N ILE A 100 5.05 13.51 -1.30
CA ILE A 100 3.88 13.72 -0.47
C ILE A 100 4.03 15.06 0.24
N LYS A 101 3.05 15.94 0.12
CA LYS A 101 2.98 17.23 0.82
C LYS A 101 1.99 17.14 1.97
N SER A 102 2.35 17.77 3.09
CA SER A 102 1.48 17.94 4.26
C SER A 102 1.89 19.19 5.02
N GLU A 103 0.92 20.00 5.45
CA GLU A 103 1.17 21.11 6.39
C GLU A 103 1.39 20.62 7.84
N ASN A 104 1.14 19.35 8.13
CA ASN A 104 1.36 18.72 9.42
C ASN A 104 2.60 17.81 9.38
N SER A 105 3.62 18.14 10.18
CA SER A 105 4.86 17.35 10.29
C SER A 105 4.66 15.97 10.93
N ASP A 106 3.66 15.81 11.80
CA ASP A 106 3.39 14.52 12.44
C ASP A 106 2.93 13.49 11.40
N VAL A 107 2.16 13.93 10.39
CA VAL A 107 1.76 13.09 9.25
C VAL A 107 2.99 12.66 8.44
N ILE A 108 3.96 13.56 8.24
CA ILE A 108 5.21 13.25 7.55
C ILE A 108 6.03 12.22 8.35
N ASP A 109 6.09 12.37 9.67
CA ASP A 109 6.79 11.45 10.57
C ASP A 109 6.16 10.06 10.55
N ASP A 110 4.83 9.97 10.63
CA ASP A 110 4.07 8.72 10.58
C ASP A 110 4.23 7.98 9.24
N LEU A 111 4.17 8.72 8.12
CA LEU A 111 4.39 8.15 6.79
C LEU A 111 5.83 7.66 6.59
N ALA A 112 6.81 8.43 7.07
CA ALA A 112 8.22 8.03 7.01
C ALA A 112 8.49 6.77 7.85
N LEU A 113 7.86 6.67 9.03
CA LEU A 113 7.93 5.48 9.88
C LEU A 113 7.32 4.25 9.19
N SER A 114 6.21 4.44 8.49
CA SER A 114 5.43 3.38 7.83
C SER A 114 5.92 3.02 6.43
N ALA A 115 6.80 3.82 5.82
CA ALA A 115 7.31 3.62 4.46
C ALA A 115 7.82 2.18 4.18
N PRO A 116 8.57 1.51 5.09
CA PRO A 116 9.02 0.14 4.86
C PRO A 116 7.87 -0.85 4.71
N GLU A 117 6.79 -0.66 5.46
CA GLU A 117 5.60 -1.52 5.42
C GLU A 117 4.82 -1.35 4.12
N MET A 118 4.84 -0.13 3.55
CA MET A 118 4.30 0.16 2.21
C MET A 118 5.26 -0.26 1.07
N LYS A 119 6.36 -0.96 1.40
CA LYS A 119 7.46 -1.33 0.48
C LYS A 119 8.02 -0.10 -0.23
N ALA A 120 8.42 0.89 0.55
CA ALA A 120 9.03 2.11 0.07
C ALA A 120 10.20 2.55 0.94
N GLU A 121 11.12 3.33 0.37
CA GLU A 121 12.26 3.92 1.05
C GLU A 121 12.13 5.45 1.07
N VAL A 122 12.51 6.06 2.20
CA VAL A 122 12.57 7.51 2.32
C VAL A 122 13.82 8.03 1.61
N ILE A 123 13.61 8.80 0.54
CA ILE A 123 14.69 9.47 -0.21
C ILE A 123 14.99 10.85 0.36
N GLU A 124 13.93 11.58 0.72
CA GLU A 124 14.04 12.93 1.26
C GLU A 124 12.91 13.17 2.25
N LYS A 125 13.21 13.87 3.35
CA LYS A 125 12.23 14.25 4.36
C LYS A 125 12.47 15.71 4.78
N SER A 126 11.39 16.48 4.85
CA SER A 126 11.34 17.82 5.41
C SER A 126 10.18 17.93 6.41
N SER A 127 9.93 19.12 6.95
CA SER A 127 8.77 19.37 7.80
C SER A 127 7.45 19.48 7.03
N SER A 128 7.49 19.69 5.70
CA SER A 128 6.32 19.92 4.86
C SER A 128 6.16 18.92 3.71
N HIS A 129 7.15 18.06 3.49
CA HIS A 129 7.09 17.02 2.46
C HIS A 129 7.95 15.80 2.74
N LEU A 130 7.61 14.71 2.07
CA LEU A 130 8.31 13.43 2.07
C LEU A 130 8.45 12.92 0.65
N ILE A 131 9.63 12.45 0.24
CA ILE A 131 9.81 11.74 -1.03
C ILE A 131 10.07 10.27 -0.73
N LEU A 132 9.19 9.42 -1.24
CA LEU A 132 9.29 7.97 -1.15
C LEU A 132 9.64 7.38 -2.52
N GLU A 133 10.53 6.40 -2.54
CA GLU A 133 10.79 5.55 -3.71
C GLU A 133 10.19 4.17 -3.48
N LYS A 134 9.41 3.68 -4.44
CA LYS A 134 8.83 2.34 -4.39
C LYS A 134 9.93 1.29 -4.48
N THR A 135 9.92 0.29 -3.61
CA THR A 135 10.89 -0.81 -3.64
C THR A 135 10.20 -2.16 -3.85
N ASP A 136 10.88 -3.07 -4.54
CA ASP A 136 10.48 -4.49 -4.63
C ASP A 136 11.00 -5.31 -3.45
N VAL A 137 12.08 -4.83 -2.84
CA VAL A 137 12.81 -5.56 -1.81
C VAL A 137 12.39 -4.99 -0.47
N SER A 138 11.68 -5.79 0.32
CA SER A 138 11.70 -5.63 1.77
C SER A 138 13.16 -5.83 2.20
N ARG A 139 13.92 -4.75 2.39
CA ARG A 139 15.26 -4.87 2.99
C ARG A 139 15.11 -5.69 4.26
N GLU A 140 15.99 -6.67 4.44
CA GLU A 140 16.06 -7.54 5.61
C GLU A 140 16.11 -6.69 6.90
N ARG A 141 14.95 -6.34 7.44
CA ARG A 141 14.80 -6.10 8.87
C ARG A 141 14.60 -7.45 9.52
N GLU A 142 15.00 -7.58 10.78
CA GLU A 142 14.66 -8.73 11.62
C GLU A 142 13.19 -9.07 11.39
N PHE A 143 12.96 -10.20 10.74
CA PHE A 143 11.64 -10.74 10.48
C PHE A 143 11.00 -10.96 11.85
N THR A 144 10.19 -10.00 12.32
CA THR A 144 9.44 -10.20 13.58
C THR A 144 8.41 -11.32 13.42
N GLY A 145 8.16 -11.76 12.19
CA GLY A 145 7.19 -12.79 11.82
C GLY A 145 5.75 -12.29 11.82
N LYS A 146 5.49 -11.04 12.21
CA LYS A 146 4.14 -10.51 12.46
C LYS A 146 3.55 -9.73 11.28
N ASP A 147 3.45 -10.38 10.13
CA ASP A 147 2.84 -9.77 8.93
C ASP A 147 1.31 -9.86 8.94
N LYS A 148 0.73 -10.58 9.90
CA LYS A 148 -0.71 -10.71 10.06
C LYS A 148 -1.21 -9.91 11.25
N VAL A 149 -2.43 -9.41 11.13
CA VAL A 149 -3.13 -8.68 12.20
C VAL A 149 -4.48 -9.32 12.47
N LEU A 150 -4.71 -9.71 13.72
CA LEU A 150 -5.98 -10.22 14.21
C LEU A 150 -6.69 -9.10 14.96
N VAL A 151 -7.75 -8.59 14.37
CA VAL A 151 -8.63 -7.60 14.97
C VAL A 151 -9.76 -8.34 15.69
N VAL A 152 -9.75 -8.29 17.02
CA VAL A 152 -10.84 -8.82 17.84
C VAL A 152 -11.80 -7.68 18.13
N GLN A 153 -13.08 -7.88 17.82
CA GLN A 153 -14.11 -6.86 18.06
C GLN A 153 -15.18 -7.43 18.96
N SER A 154 -15.26 -6.88 20.17
CA SER A 154 -16.20 -7.32 21.21
C SER A 154 -17.47 -6.46 21.27
N ASN A 155 -17.40 -5.24 20.75
CA ASN A 155 -18.49 -4.27 20.77
C ASN A 155 -19.32 -4.27 19.48
N GLY A 156 -20.64 -4.24 19.63
CA GLY A 156 -21.57 -4.19 18.51
C GLY A 156 -21.85 -2.79 17.99
N THR A 157 -22.94 -2.67 17.23
CA THR A 157 -23.38 -1.40 16.62
C THR A 157 -23.78 -0.32 17.63
N GLY A 158 -23.99 -0.69 18.90
CA GLY A 158 -24.29 0.26 19.98
C GLY A 158 -23.12 1.15 20.39
N ASN A 159 -21.88 0.79 20.02
CA ASN A 159 -20.71 1.65 20.19
C ASN A 159 -20.13 1.94 18.80
N ALA A 160 -20.57 3.04 18.20
CA ALA A 160 -20.17 3.43 16.86
C ALA A 160 -18.65 3.59 16.72
N GLU A 161 -18.00 4.25 17.68
CA GLU A 161 -16.55 4.49 17.67
C GLU A 161 -15.76 3.18 17.55
N ARG A 162 -16.06 2.18 18.37
CA ARG A 162 -15.36 0.87 18.35
C ARG A 162 -15.69 0.07 17.09
N ALA A 163 -16.93 0.16 16.61
CA ALA A 163 -17.32 -0.48 15.36
C ALA A 163 -16.54 0.13 14.18
N TYR A 164 -16.42 1.45 14.10
CA TYR A 164 -15.64 2.14 13.08
C TYR A 164 -14.14 1.85 13.20
N ALA A 165 -13.58 1.87 14.41
CA ALA A 165 -12.17 1.56 14.65
C ALA A 165 -11.76 0.22 14.03
N THR A 166 -12.61 -0.81 14.13
CA THR A 166 -12.38 -2.15 13.54
C THR A 166 -12.03 -2.07 12.06
N PHE A 167 -12.85 -1.40 11.25
CA PHE A 167 -12.70 -1.39 9.79
C PHE A 167 -11.70 -0.36 9.30
N ILE A 168 -11.67 0.81 9.93
CA ILE A 168 -10.72 1.88 9.63
C ILE A 168 -9.28 1.42 9.89
N PHE A 169 -9.05 0.79 11.05
CA PHE A 169 -7.75 0.21 11.38
C PHE A 169 -7.38 -0.92 10.42
N SER A 170 -8.34 -1.78 10.07
CA SER A 170 -8.11 -2.86 9.10
C SER A 170 -7.66 -2.33 7.74
N LYS A 171 -8.31 -1.28 7.23
CA LYS A 171 -7.94 -0.64 5.96
C LYS A 171 -6.54 -0.02 6.01
N ALA A 172 -6.20 0.67 7.09
CA ALA A 172 -4.85 1.20 7.30
C ALA A 172 -3.80 0.09 7.34
N ALA A 173 -4.06 -1.00 8.06
CA ALA A 173 -3.16 -2.15 8.13
C ALA A 173 -2.94 -2.81 6.75
N LEU A 174 -4.00 -2.96 5.94
CA LEU A 174 -3.89 -3.46 4.56
C LEU A 174 -3.04 -2.53 3.68
N SER A 175 -3.21 -1.21 3.83
CA SER A 175 -2.42 -0.20 3.10
C SER A 175 -0.93 -0.26 3.47
N MET A 176 -0.64 -0.74 4.67
CA MET A 176 0.71 -1.05 5.16
C MET A 176 1.15 -2.49 4.82
N GLY A 177 0.46 -3.18 3.90
CA GLY A 177 0.85 -4.51 3.42
C GLY A 177 0.62 -5.66 4.42
N LYS A 178 -0.19 -5.46 5.47
CA LYS A 178 -0.51 -6.51 6.45
C LYS A 178 -1.68 -7.37 6.00
N ASP A 179 -1.63 -8.66 6.34
CA ASP A 179 -2.76 -9.58 6.19
C ASP A 179 -3.72 -9.45 7.38
N VAL A 180 -4.95 -8.99 7.14
CA VAL A 180 -5.91 -8.74 8.23
C VAL A 180 -6.96 -9.84 8.34
N THR A 181 -7.21 -10.28 9.58
CA THR A 181 -8.35 -11.12 9.95
C THR A 181 -9.14 -10.44 11.06
N ILE A 182 -10.45 -10.34 10.91
CA ILE A 182 -11.36 -9.82 11.93
C ILE A 182 -12.08 -10.98 12.61
N PHE A 183 -12.15 -10.99 13.94
CA PHE A 183 -12.92 -11.93 14.72
C PHE A 183 -13.96 -11.19 15.58
N LEU A 184 -15.22 -11.29 15.18
CA LEU A 184 -16.35 -10.69 15.89
C LEU A 184 -16.82 -11.64 16.99
N LEU A 185 -16.89 -11.15 18.22
CA LEU A 185 -17.39 -11.91 19.38
C LEU A 185 -18.27 -11.05 20.27
N MET A 186 -18.98 -11.68 21.21
CA MET A 186 -19.92 -11.00 22.11
C MET A 186 -20.93 -10.16 21.32
N ASP A 187 -20.92 -8.84 21.51
CA ASP A 187 -21.83 -7.95 20.81
C ASP A 187 -21.33 -7.56 19.41
N GLY A 188 -20.04 -7.71 19.15
CA GLY A 188 -19.42 -7.46 17.84
C GLY A 188 -20.08 -8.23 16.71
N VAL A 189 -20.62 -9.43 16.97
CA VAL A 189 -21.35 -10.21 15.95
C VAL A 189 -22.59 -9.50 15.41
N SER A 190 -23.14 -8.52 16.15
CA SER A 190 -24.27 -7.71 15.66
C SER A 190 -23.90 -6.88 14.43
N ILE A 191 -22.62 -6.52 14.25
CA ILE A 191 -22.13 -5.79 13.08
C ILE A 191 -22.34 -6.63 11.81
N ALA A 192 -22.14 -7.95 11.89
CA ALA A 192 -22.28 -8.88 10.77
C ALA A 192 -23.74 -9.24 10.45
N ARG A 193 -24.73 -8.71 11.16
CA ARG A 193 -26.15 -8.89 10.79
C ARG A 193 -26.48 -8.03 9.58
N LYS A 194 -27.16 -8.61 8.57
CA LYS A 194 -27.61 -7.86 7.38
C LYS A 194 -28.39 -6.61 7.79
N GLY A 195 -27.96 -5.45 7.29
CA GLY A 195 -28.58 -4.16 7.55
C GLY A 195 -28.25 -3.53 8.92
N SER A 196 -27.51 -4.19 9.80
CA SER A 196 -27.15 -3.60 11.10
C SER A 196 -26.04 -2.55 10.99
N ALA A 197 -24.98 -2.83 10.23
CA ALA A 197 -23.90 -1.85 10.01
C ALA A 197 -24.40 -0.59 9.28
N ALA A 198 -25.39 -0.73 8.39
CA ALA A 198 -26.05 0.36 7.67
C ALA A 198 -26.66 1.46 8.57
N ALA A 199 -27.01 1.11 9.80
CA ALA A 199 -27.58 2.05 10.77
C ALA A 199 -26.53 2.87 11.52
N VAL A 200 -25.24 2.51 11.42
CA VAL A 200 -24.13 3.15 12.13
C VAL A 200 -23.47 4.18 11.22
N LYS A 201 -23.37 5.43 11.69
CA LYS A 201 -22.86 6.57 10.93
C LYS A 201 -21.76 7.30 11.70
N HIS A 202 -20.81 7.87 10.98
CA HIS A 202 -19.76 8.73 11.50
C HIS A 202 -19.73 10.05 10.72
N PRO A 203 -19.44 11.20 11.36
CA PRO A 203 -19.41 12.49 10.66
C PRO A 203 -18.30 12.59 9.60
N ALA A 204 -17.18 11.89 9.81
CA ALA A 204 -15.98 12.00 8.96
C ALA A 204 -15.72 10.78 8.06
N PHE A 205 -16.47 9.68 8.21
CA PHE A 205 -16.20 8.45 7.47
C PHE A 205 -17.46 7.96 6.73
N PRO A 206 -17.30 7.15 5.68
CA PRO A 206 -18.40 6.45 5.03
C PRO A 206 -19.27 5.66 6.01
N ARG A 207 -20.41 5.15 5.57
CA ARG A 207 -21.24 4.32 6.46
C ARG A 207 -20.50 3.03 6.81
N LEU A 208 -20.79 2.49 7.99
CA LEU A 208 -20.07 1.31 8.47
C LEU A 208 -20.23 0.10 7.55
N ASP A 209 -21.39 -0.05 6.89
CA ASP A 209 -21.62 -1.11 5.90
C ASP A 209 -20.77 -0.96 4.64
N GLU A 210 -20.53 0.27 4.19
CA GLU A 210 -19.65 0.57 3.05
C GLU A 210 -18.20 0.23 3.38
N LEU A 211 -17.71 0.62 4.57
CA LEU A 211 -16.38 0.26 5.04
C LEU A 211 -16.20 -1.25 5.21
N MET A 212 -17.23 -1.93 5.75
CA MET A 212 -17.22 -3.38 5.90
C MET A 212 -17.15 -4.09 4.55
N ALA A 213 -17.93 -3.63 3.56
CA ALA A 213 -17.89 -4.18 2.21
C ALA A 213 -16.51 -3.98 1.57
N GLU A 214 -15.94 -2.78 1.67
CA GLU A 214 -14.63 -2.46 1.13
C GLU A 214 -13.53 -3.38 1.69
N VAL A 215 -13.46 -3.59 3.01
CA VAL A 215 -12.44 -4.48 3.56
C VAL A 215 -12.63 -5.94 3.15
N ILE A 216 -13.88 -6.39 2.95
CA ILE A 216 -14.17 -7.74 2.45
C ILE A 216 -13.68 -7.88 1.01
N GLU A 217 -13.93 -6.88 0.16
CA GLU A 217 -13.43 -6.83 -1.23
C GLU A 217 -11.90 -6.83 -1.29
N MET A 218 -11.25 -6.16 -0.33
CA MET A 218 -9.78 -6.20 -0.15
C MET A 218 -9.25 -7.53 0.40
N GLY A 219 -10.12 -8.52 0.65
CA GLY A 219 -9.74 -9.88 1.04
C GLY A 219 -9.66 -10.15 2.54
N VAL A 220 -10.15 -9.24 3.39
CA VAL A 220 -10.18 -9.46 4.84
C VAL A 220 -11.11 -10.60 5.20
N LYS A 221 -10.59 -11.55 5.99
CA LYS A 221 -11.38 -12.66 6.53
C LYS A 221 -12.14 -12.19 7.77
N ILE A 222 -13.46 -12.28 7.75
CA ILE A 222 -14.29 -11.91 8.91
C ILE A 222 -14.94 -13.16 9.50
N TYR A 223 -14.51 -13.52 10.70
CA TYR A 223 -15.10 -14.58 11.51
C TYR A 223 -16.13 -14.05 12.49
N VAL A 224 -17.19 -14.82 12.68
CA VAL A 224 -18.29 -14.53 13.60
C VAL A 224 -18.38 -15.65 14.62
N CYS A 225 -18.20 -15.34 15.90
CA CYS A 225 -18.25 -16.31 16.98
C CYS A 225 -19.59 -17.06 17.00
N GLU A 226 -19.53 -18.39 16.85
CA GLU A 226 -20.70 -19.27 16.80
C GLU A 226 -21.64 -19.09 17.99
N MET A 227 -21.12 -19.18 19.22
CA MET A 227 -21.93 -19.02 20.43
C MET A 227 -22.57 -17.64 20.54
N SER A 228 -21.84 -16.59 20.15
CA SER A 228 -22.35 -15.21 20.19
C SER A 228 -23.43 -14.99 19.13
N ALA A 229 -23.26 -15.58 17.94
CA ALA A 229 -24.24 -15.57 16.87
C ALA A 229 -25.53 -16.29 17.30
N GLN A 230 -25.42 -17.49 17.88
CA GLN A 230 -26.56 -18.25 18.42
C GLN A 230 -27.31 -17.45 19.48
N PHE A 231 -26.61 -16.85 20.44
CA PHE A 231 -27.20 -16.02 21.49
C PHE A 231 -28.03 -14.85 20.94
N ARG A 232 -27.64 -14.32 19.76
CA ARG A 232 -28.29 -13.19 19.09
C ARG A 232 -29.18 -13.60 17.91
N GLY A 233 -29.43 -14.90 17.71
CA GLY A 233 -30.24 -15.41 16.60
C GLY A 233 -29.69 -15.06 15.21
N LEU A 234 -28.37 -14.90 15.09
CA LEU A 234 -27.67 -14.69 13.82
C LEU A 234 -27.37 -16.05 13.17
N ARG A 235 -27.68 -16.16 11.88
CA ARG A 235 -27.58 -17.36 11.04
C ARG A 235 -27.00 -16.95 9.68
N GLU A 236 -26.53 -17.92 8.90
CA GLU A 236 -25.93 -17.62 7.59
C GLU A 236 -26.88 -16.87 6.63
N ASP A 237 -28.18 -17.13 6.70
CA ASP A 237 -29.20 -16.49 5.86
C ASP A 237 -29.42 -14.99 6.13
N ASN A 238 -29.17 -14.56 7.37
CA ASN A 238 -29.33 -13.18 7.84
C ASN A 238 -28.01 -12.48 8.19
N MET A 239 -26.87 -13.07 7.80
CA MET A 239 -25.52 -12.57 7.99
C MET A 239 -24.97 -11.92 6.71
N VAL A 240 -24.18 -10.86 6.85
CA VAL A 240 -23.52 -10.17 5.72
C VAL A 240 -22.67 -11.18 4.94
N GLU A 241 -22.74 -11.08 3.60
CA GLU A 241 -21.94 -11.92 2.71
C GLU A 241 -20.44 -11.66 2.92
N GLY A 242 -19.62 -12.70 2.87
CA GLY A 242 -18.18 -12.61 3.20
C GLY A 242 -17.84 -12.85 4.67
N CYS A 243 -18.83 -12.85 5.58
CA CYS A 243 -18.64 -13.32 6.96
C CYS A 243 -18.76 -14.85 7.07
N LYS A 244 -18.02 -15.44 8.00
CA LYS A 244 -18.07 -16.89 8.27
C LYS A 244 -18.22 -17.19 9.76
N ILE A 245 -19.14 -18.08 10.10
CA ILE A 245 -19.28 -18.56 11.48
C ILE A 245 -18.05 -19.41 11.85
N ALA A 246 -17.49 -19.18 13.04
CA ALA A 246 -16.38 -19.94 13.58
C ALA A 246 -16.50 -20.17 15.09
N GLY A 247 -16.04 -21.34 15.54
CA GLY A 247 -16.04 -21.74 16.94
C GLY A 247 -14.78 -21.33 17.68
N ALA A 248 -14.73 -21.66 18.99
CA ALA A 248 -13.61 -21.34 19.87
C ALA A 248 -12.26 -21.90 19.37
N ALA A 249 -12.26 -23.08 18.74
CA ALA A 249 -11.03 -23.69 18.21
C ALA A 249 -10.35 -22.79 17.17
N THR A 250 -11.11 -22.24 16.20
CA THR A 250 -10.58 -21.29 15.21
C THR A 250 -9.98 -20.07 15.89
N PHE A 251 -10.67 -19.50 16.88
CA PHE A 251 -10.18 -18.32 17.59
C PHE A 251 -8.85 -18.59 18.32
N ILE A 252 -8.76 -19.69 19.07
CA ILE A 252 -7.55 -20.10 19.79
C ILE A 252 -6.40 -20.38 18.81
N THR A 253 -6.67 -21.01 17.66
CA THR A 253 -5.67 -21.23 16.62
C THR A 253 -5.12 -19.92 16.08
N LEU A 254 -5.97 -18.93 15.78
CA LEU A 254 -5.53 -17.61 15.33
C LEU A 254 -4.69 -16.89 16.41
N LEU A 255 -5.13 -16.95 17.67
CA LEU A 255 -4.41 -16.34 18.80
C LEU A 255 -3.05 -17.00 19.08
N SER A 256 -2.91 -18.29 18.79
CA SER A 256 -1.69 -19.05 19.06
C SER A 256 -0.67 -18.97 17.93
N ASP A 257 -1.06 -18.42 16.76
CA ASP A 257 -0.16 -18.24 15.64
C ASP A 257 0.72 -17.01 15.89
N PRO A 258 2.05 -17.18 16.06
CA PRO A 258 2.96 -16.09 16.40
C PRO A 258 3.11 -15.05 15.29
N SER A 259 2.58 -15.33 14.09
CA SER A 259 2.54 -14.36 12.98
C SER A 259 1.43 -13.31 13.11
N TYR A 260 0.54 -13.44 14.08
CA TYR A 260 -0.46 -12.41 14.37
C TYR A 260 0.03 -11.42 15.43
N SER A 261 -0.09 -10.14 15.11
CA SER A 261 -0.30 -9.10 16.12
C SER A 261 -1.80 -9.02 16.43
N VAL A 262 -2.16 -8.98 17.71
CA VAL A 262 -3.57 -8.97 18.13
C VAL A 262 -3.92 -7.59 18.67
N VAL A 263 -4.99 -7.01 18.16
CA VAL A 263 -5.62 -5.81 18.71
C VAL A 263 -7.06 -6.13 19.07
N ASN A 264 -7.53 -5.63 20.21
CA ASN A 264 -8.92 -5.76 20.61
C ASN A 264 -9.54 -4.37 20.72
N PHE A 265 -10.65 -4.18 20.02
CA PHE A 265 -11.47 -2.99 20.12
C PHE A 265 -12.70 -3.26 21.02
#